data_AF-A0A2K9F3U2-F1
#
_entry.id   AF-A0A2K9F3U2-F1
#
_cell.length_a   1.000
_cell.length_b   1.000
_cell.length_c   1.000
_cell.angle_alpha   90.00
_cell.angle_beta   90.00
_cell.angle_gamma   90.00
#
_symmetry.space_group_name_H-M   'P 1'
#
loop_
_entity.id
_entity.type
_entity.pdbx_description
1 polymer ?
#
loop_
_entity_poly.entity_id
_entity_poly.type
_entity_poly.pdbx_seq_one_letter_code
_entity_poly.pdbx_strand_id
1 'polypeptide(L)'
;MVAVPAALDQPGLRLRAAELLALRPDAVSRARHRPATRRPGALPASPQGGGMDLRELRAYVEGDDPRRIDPAASARTGIPHIRSFHEDRDDTTLLIADFRAPMLWGTGSALRSVRAAHYLAGIGWQAVQRSGNVAALALTDAGVAAIAQGQGDRQMSAVAHMLADEHDLALSRPVAQPQGGLAALASRAARMVAPGSRVHLATSADAISDADAPALTRLARRRRLVIALIVDPAETAPQDRSLAVTDGRDFRHGRLRASDRSAILGRLRALGARIDEVLP
;
A
#
# COMPACT_ATOMS: atom_id res chain seq x y z
N MET A 1 -5.37 -16.31 -20.44
CA MET A 1 -6.56 -15.85 -19.69
C MET A 1 -7.08 -17.03 -18.91
N VAL A 2 -7.08 -16.95 -17.58
CA VAL A 2 -7.56 -18.04 -16.72
C VAL A 2 -9.07 -17.99 -16.69
N ALA A 3 -9.74 -19.14 -16.83
CA ALA A 3 -11.19 -19.20 -16.83
C ALA A 3 -11.71 -19.20 -15.38
N VAL A 4 -12.24 -18.07 -14.93
CA VAL A 4 -12.93 -17.97 -13.64
C VAL A 4 -14.32 -18.62 -13.76
N PRO A 5 -14.75 -19.44 -12.78
CA PRO A 5 -16.10 -20.00 -12.77
C PRO A 5 -17.18 -18.92 -12.92
N ALA A 6 -18.17 -19.14 -13.78
CA ALA A 6 -19.22 -18.16 -14.07
C ALA A 6 -19.98 -17.69 -12.81
N ALA A 7 -20.11 -18.55 -11.80
CA ALA A 7 -20.73 -18.21 -10.52
C ALA A 7 -19.96 -17.11 -9.74
N LEU A 8 -18.66 -16.98 -9.98
CA LEU A 8 -17.79 -16.00 -9.33
C LEU A 8 -17.63 -14.71 -10.16
N ASP A 9 -18.05 -14.69 -11.43
CA ASP A 9 -17.94 -13.52 -12.32
C ASP A 9 -19.02 -12.47 -12.02
N GLN A 10 -19.02 -11.95 -10.80
CA GLN A 10 -19.94 -10.91 -10.33
C GLN A 10 -19.18 -9.82 -9.55
N PRO A 11 -19.68 -8.58 -9.54
CA PRO A 11 -19.11 -7.51 -8.72
C PRO A 11 -18.99 -7.93 -7.26
N GLY A 12 -17.87 -7.57 -6.63
CA GLY A 12 -17.59 -7.94 -5.24
C GLY A 12 -17.06 -9.36 -5.06
N LEU A 13 -17.30 -10.28 -6.00
CA LEU A 13 -16.70 -11.62 -6.00
C LEU A 13 -15.43 -11.67 -6.82
N ARG A 14 -15.46 -11.20 -8.07
CA ARG A 14 -14.30 -11.12 -8.96
C ARG A 14 -13.79 -9.69 -9.05
N LEU A 15 -12.49 -9.50 -8.86
CA LEU A 15 -11.86 -8.20 -8.99
C LEU A 15 -11.66 -7.83 -10.46
N ARG A 16 -12.10 -6.64 -10.89
CA ARG A 16 -11.85 -6.15 -12.25
C ARG A 16 -10.90 -4.97 -12.24
N ALA A 17 -9.92 -4.96 -13.15
CA ALA A 17 -8.97 -3.85 -13.28
C ALA A 17 -9.68 -2.49 -13.52
N ALA A 18 -10.81 -2.51 -14.24
CA ALA A 18 -11.62 -1.32 -14.48
C ALA A 18 -12.16 -0.69 -13.18
N GLU A 19 -12.50 -1.50 -12.17
CA GLU A 19 -12.98 -1.01 -10.87
C GLU A 19 -11.86 -0.25 -10.13
N LEU A 20 -10.64 -0.78 -10.14
CA LEU A 20 -9.47 -0.13 -9.55
C LEU A 20 -9.06 1.14 -10.30
N LEU A 21 -9.20 1.15 -11.62
CA LEU A 21 -8.92 2.31 -12.46
C LEU A 21 -9.97 3.42 -12.29
N ALA A 22 -11.23 3.05 -12.02
CA ALA A 22 -12.30 4.01 -11.76
C ALA A 22 -12.09 4.81 -10.46
N LEU A 23 -11.26 4.32 -9.53
CA LEU A 23 -10.84 5.06 -8.32
C LEU A 23 -9.86 6.21 -8.60
N ARG A 24 -9.49 6.43 -9.86
CA ARG A 24 -8.62 7.52 -10.26
C ARG A 24 -9.25 8.87 -9.83
N PRO A 25 -8.53 9.71 -9.08
CA PRO A 25 -9.02 11.02 -8.68
C PRO A 25 -9.16 11.95 -9.88
N ASP A 26 -10.19 12.79 -9.85
CA ASP A 26 -10.45 13.79 -10.88
C ASP A 26 -9.27 14.75 -11.06
N ALA A 27 -9.10 15.24 -12.29
CA ALA A 27 -8.03 16.18 -12.63
C ALA A 27 -8.07 17.47 -11.79
N VAL A 28 -9.25 17.85 -11.28
CA VAL A 28 -9.43 19.00 -10.37
C VAL A 28 -8.87 18.72 -8.97
N SER A 29 -8.98 17.47 -8.49
CA SER A 29 -8.38 17.03 -7.22
C SER A 29 -6.86 16.87 -7.31
N ARG A 30 -6.31 16.70 -8.52
CA ARG A 30 -4.87 16.88 -8.82
C ARG A 30 -4.49 18.35 -8.78
N ALA A 31 -4.88 19.07 -7.72
CA ALA A 31 -4.26 20.32 -7.36
C ALA A 31 -2.77 20.02 -7.20
N ARG A 32 -2.03 20.22 -8.29
CA ARG A 32 -0.58 20.24 -8.30
C ARG A 32 -0.22 21.04 -7.06
N HIS A 33 0.62 20.50 -6.18
CA HIS A 33 1.41 21.35 -5.31
C HIS A 33 2.24 22.26 -6.22
N ARG A 34 1.60 23.28 -6.80
CA ARG A 34 2.26 24.44 -7.36
C ARG A 34 2.76 25.13 -6.11
N PRO A 35 4.08 25.18 -5.88
CA PRO A 35 4.59 25.96 -4.78
C PRO A 35 3.99 27.36 -4.92
N ALA A 36 3.23 27.77 -3.89
CA ALA A 36 2.75 29.12 -3.80
C ALA A 36 3.98 30.03 -3.82
N THR A 37 3.91 31.10 -4.62
CA THR A 37 4.96 32.12 -4.83
C THR A 37 6.00 31.82 -5.93
N ARG A 38 5.59 31.95 -7.19
CA ARG A 38 6.51 32.54 -8.18
C ARG A 38 6.50 34.04 -7.97
N ARG A 39 7.50 34.58 -7.26
CA ARG A 39 7.85 35.99 -7.44
C ARG A 39 8.46 36.14 -8.85
N PRO A 40 8.07 37.15 -9.65
CA PRO A 40 8.73 37.43 -10.92
C PRO A 40 10.23 37.63 -10.68
N GLY A 41 11.09 36.86 -11.37
CA GLY A 41 12.55 37.02 -11.33
C GLY A 41 13.38 35.85 -10.79
N ALA A 42 12.76 34.78 -10.27
CA ALA A 42 13.51 33.60 -9.83
C ALA A 42 13.93 32.74 -11.03
N LEU A 43 15.21 32.80 -11.41
CA LEU A 43 15.82 31.91 -12.39
C LEU A 43 15.89 30.48 -11.80
N PRO A 44 15.40 29.45 -12.50
CA PRO A 44 15.65 28.07 -12.09
C PRO A 44 17.13 27.75 -12.36
N ALA A 45 17.92 27.61 -11.30
CA ALA A 45 19.24 27.00 -11.39
C ALA A 45 19.07 25.49 -11.30
N SER A 46 19.35 24.77 -12.38
CA SER A 46 19.46 23.31 -12.37
C SER A 46 20.90 22.97 -11.97
N PRO A 47 21.16 22.29 -10.84
CA PRO A 47 22.45 21.67 -10.61
C PRO A 47 22.39 20.22 -11.09
N GLN A 48 23.35 19.84 -11.93
CA GLN A 48 23.67 18.45 -12.19
C GLN A 48 24.42 17.90 -10.97
N GLY A 49 23.88 16.85 -10.36
CA GLY A 49 24.58 16.04 -9.35
C GLY A 49 23.86 15.90 -8.02
N GLY A 50 23.20 14.75 -7.83
CA GLY A 50 22.87 14.17 -6.53
C GLY A 50 21.59 14.67 -5.85
N GLY A 51 20.43 14.08 -6.20
CA GLY A 51 19.26 13.86 -5.33
C GLY A 51 18.76 15.02 -4.45
N MET A 52 18.96 16.27 -4.87
CA MET A 52 18.56 17.45 -4.10
C MET A 52 18.16 18.56 -5.06
N ASP A 53 16.86 18.76 -5.24
CA ASP A 53 16.33 19.92 -5.96
C ASP A 53 16.44 21.19 -5.09
N LEU A 54 17.03 22.26 -5.63
CA LEU A 54 17.12 23.56 -4.98
C LEU A 54 15.72 24.19 -4.89
N ARG A 55 15.17 24.31 -3.67
CA ARG A 55 13.80 24.80 -3.45
C ARG A 55 13.71 26.32 -3.45
N GLU A 56 14.54 26.96 -2.63
CA GLU A 56 14.48 28.40 -2.39
C GLU A 56 15.82 28.89 -1.86
N LEU A 57 16.19 30.09 -2.32
CA LEU A 57 17.33 30.83 -1.82
C LEU A 57 16.79 32.00 -0.99
N ARG A 58 17.08 32.03 0.31
CA ARG A 58 16.60 33.09 1.22
C ARG A 58 17.73 33.68 2.04
N ALA A 59 17.52 34.88 2.57
CA ALA A 59 18.45 35.47 3.52
C ALA A 59 18.56 34.58 4.77
N TYR A 60 19.79 34.46 5.28
CA TYR A 60 20.10 33.80 6.54
C TYR A 60 19.38 34.50 7.69
N VAL A 61 18.84 33.71 8.61
CA VAL A 61 18.32 34.17 9.90
C VAL A 61 19.05 33.42 11.00
N GLU A 62 19.19 34.06 12.15
CA GLU A 62 19.81 33.47 13.31
C GLU A 62 19.10 32.17 13.73
N GLY A 63 19.87 31.08 13.86
CA GLY A 63 19.35 29.72 14.04
C GLY A 63 19.43 28.82 12.80
N ASP A 64 19.73 29.38 11.62
CA ASP A 64 19.98 28.59 10.42
C ASP A 64 21.34 27.87 10.48
N ASP A 65 21.43 26.70 9.83
CA ASP A 65 22.69 25.96 9.71
C ASP A 65 23.64 26.68 8.73
N PRO A 66 24.78 27.24 9.19
CA PRO A 66 25.69 28.01 8.34
C PRO A 66 26.36 27.15 7.25
N ARG A 67 26.33 25.82 7.37
CA ARG A 67 26.85 24.91 6.33
C ARG A 67 26.01 24.96 5.05
N ARG A 68 24.78 25.46 5.11
CA ARG A 68 23.87 25.57 3.97
C ARG A 68 23.98 26.90 3.23
N ILE A 69 24.96 27.74 3.58
CA ILE A 69 25.15 29.04 2.94
C ILE A 69 25.53 28.86 1.45
N ASP A 70 24.95 29.70 0.60
CA ASP A 70 25.35 29.84 -0.80
C ASP A 70 26.42 30.92 -0.94
N PRO A 71 27.69 30.56 -1.18
CA PRO A 71 28.74 31.56 -1.30
C PRO A 71 28.56 32.44 -2.56
N ALA A 72 28.00 31.92 -3.65
CA ALA A 72 27.87 32.65 -4.91
C ALA A 72 26.74 33.69 -4.89
N ALA A 73 25.62 33.38 -4.24
CA ALA A 73 24.55 34.33 -4.04
C ALA A 73 24.89 35.34 -2.94
N SER A 74 25.51 34.89 -1.85
CA SER A 74 25.95 35.79 -0.77
C SER A 74 26.99 36.80 -1.25
N ALA A 75 27.91 36.40 -2.11
CA ALA A 75 28.88 37.30 -2.73
C ALA A 75 28.25 38.35 -3.65
N ARG A 76 27.16 37.99 -4.35
CA ARG A 76 26.47 38.91 -5.27
C ARG A 76 25.61 39.95 -4.54
N THR A 77 24.97 39.56 -3.43
CA THR A 77 24.05 40.44 -2.72
C THR A 77 24.66 41.13 -1.50
N GLY A 78 25.84 40.70 -1.04
CA GLY A 78 26.47 41.19 0.20
C GLY A 78 25.75 40.76 1.48
N ILE A 79 24.76 39.86 1.38
CA ILE A 79 23.92 39.37 2.48
C ILE A 79 24.04 37.84 2.49
N PRO A 80 24.28 37.17 3.64
CA PRO A 80 24.34 35.72 3.68
C PRO A 80 23.01 35.09 3.23
N HIS A 81 23.06 34.20 2.25
CA HIS A 81 21.91 33.46 1.74
C HIS A 81 22.04 31.97 2.06
N ILE A 82 20.93 31.34 2.47
CA ILE A 82 20.82 29.91 2.73
C ILE A 82 20.15 29.21 1.55
N ARG A 83 20.74 28.10 1.11
CA ARG A 83 20.12 27.14 0.20
C ARG A 83 19.20 26.21 1.00
N SER A 84 17.92 26.27 0.69
CA SER A 84 16.99 25.21 1.09
C SER A 84 16.93 24.16 -0.02
N PHE A 85 17.26 22.92 0.32
CA PHE A 85 17.16 21.78 -0.58
C PHE A 85 15.87 21.02 -0.29
N HIS A 86 15.19 20.54 -1.32
CA HIS A 86 14.29 19.40 -1.18
C HIS A 86 15.18 18.16 -1.04
N GLU A 87 14.97 17.38 0.01
CA GLU A 87 15.54 16.04 0.04
C GLU A 87 14.77 15.27 -1.06
N ASP A 88 15.42 14.85 -2.17
CA ASP A 88 14.78 13.91 -3.10
C ASP A 88 14.63 12.60 -2.35
N ARG A 89 13.57 12.51 -1.56
CA ARG A 89 13.07 11.21 -1.15
C ARG A 89 12.37 10.63 -2.36
N ASP A 90 12.90 9.50 -2.78
CA ASP A 90 12.18 8.53 -3.58
C ASP A 90 10.87 8.20 -2.84
N ASP A 91 9.75 8.88 -3.17
CA ASP A 91 8.42 8.67 -2.54
C ASP A 91 7.80 7.40 -3.11
N THR A 92 8.45 6.27 -2.82
CA THR A 92 8.01 4.96 -3.27
C THR A 92 6.97 4.40 -2.31
N THR A 93 5.81 4.11 -2.87
CA THR A 93 4.70 3.42 -2.21
C THR A 93 4.61 1.99 -2.76
N LEU A 94 4.88 1.02 -1.90
CA LEU A 94 4.68 -0.40 -2.19
C LEU A 94 3.28 -0.82 -1.73
N LEU A 95 2.46 -1.28 -2.66
CA LEU A 95 1.16 -1.87 -2.42
C LEU A 95 1.30 -3.39 -2.34
N ILE A 96 0.72 -4.02 -1.31
CA ILE A 96 0.77 -5.46 -1.14
C ILE A 96 -0.64 -5.98 -0.89
N ALA A 97 -1.19 -6.67 -1.89
CA ALA A 97 -2.50 -7.33 -1.81
C ALA A 97 -2.33 -8.77 -1.36
N ASP A 98 -3.15 -9.20 -0.39
CA ASP A 98 -3.26 -10.59 0.02
C ASP A 98 -4.50 -11.24 -0.61
N PHE A 99 -4.27 -12.27 -1.41
CA PHE A 99 -5.25 -13.09 -2.12
C PHE A 99 -5.14 -14.58 -1.74
N ARG A 100 -4.56 -14.88 -0.56
CA ARG A 100 -4.60 -16.24 0.02
C ARG A 100 -6.01 -16.62 0.45
N ALA A 101 -6.25 -17.90 0.70
CA ALA A 101 -7.56 -18.43 1.11
C ALA A 101 -8.31 -17.61 2.19
N PRO A 102 -7.68 -17.10 3.28
CA PRO A 102 -8.37 -16.27 4.29
C PRO A 102 -8.96 -14.94 3.76
N MET A 103 -8.56 -14.54 2.55
CA MET A 103 -9.01 -13.33 1.86
C MET A 103 -10.05 -13.62 0.76
N LEU A 104 -10.25 -14.89 0.39
CA LEU A 104 -11.15 -15.32 -0.70
C LEU A 104 -12.56 -15.66 -0.20
N TRP A 105 -13.03 -14.96 0.84
CA TRP A 105 -14.39 -15.06 1.36
C TRP A 105 -14.89 -13.68 1.84
N GLY A 106 -16.20 -13.58 2.03
CA GLY A 106 -16.86 -12.42 2.64
C GLY A 106 -18.35 -12.67 2.84
N THR A 107 -18.96 -12.03 3.84
CA THR A 107 -20.42 -12.09 4.10
C THR A 107 -21.16 -10.80 3.73
N GLY A 108 -20.41 -9.74 3.40
CA GLY A 108 -20.94 -8.47 2.93
C GLY A 108 -21.13 -8.41 1.41
N SER A 109 -20.95 -7.21 0.84
CA SER A 109 -21.09 -6.95 -0.60
C SER A 109 -19.89 -7.38 -1.45
N ALA A 110 -18.76 -7.74 -0.82
CA ALA A 110 -17.54 -8.14 -1.52
C ALA A 110 -16.65 -9.04 -0.66
N LEU A 111 -15.82 -9.85 -1.32
CA LEU A 111 -14.74 -10.60 -0.68
C LEU A 111 -13.74 -9.64 -0.04
N ARG A 112 -13.07 -10.10 1.03
CA ARG A 112 -11.97 -9.36 1.66
C ARG A 112 -10.87 -8.99 0.67
N SER A 113 -10.50 -9.91 -0.22
CA SER A 113 -9.51 -9.70 -1.28
C SER A 113 -9.89 -8.55 -2.22
N VAL A 114 -11.15 -8.46 -2.66
CA VAL A 114 -11.64 -7.37 -3.52
C VAL A 114 -11.58 -6.04 -2.78
N ARG A 115 -12.00 -6.01 -1.51
CA ARG A 115 -11.91 -4.81 -0.65
C ARG A 115 -10.46 -4.38 -0.39
N ALA A 116 -9.56 -5.35 -0.19
CA ALA A 116 -8.11 -5.11 -0.06
C ALA A 116 -7.56 -4.41 -1.30
N ALA A 117 -7.88 -4.90 -2.49
CA ALA A 117 -7.42 -4.33 -3.74
C ALA A 117 -7.97 -2.90 -3.96
N HIS A 118 -9.25 -2.65 -3.66
CA HIS A 118 -9.82 -1.30 -3.71
C HIS A 118 -9.13 -0.32 -2.77
N TYR A 119 -8.90 -0.72 -1.51
CA TYR A 119 -8.16 0.09 -0.54
C TYR A 119 -6.77 0.44 -1.09
N LEU A 120 -6.03 -0.56 -1.57
CA LEU A 120 -4.67 -0.35 -2.11
C LEU A 120 -4.66 0.51 -3.37
N ALA A 121 -5.64 0.35 -4.27
CA ALA A 121 -5.74 1.18 -5.46
C ALA A 121 -5.97 2.66 -5.10
N GLY A 122 -6.80 2.94 -4.09
CA GLY A 122 -6.95 4.30 -3.54
C GLY A 122 -5.62 4.88 -3.04
N ILE A 123 -4.85 4.10 -2.28
CA ILE A 123 -3.50 4.49 -1.81
C ILE A 123 -2.52 4.70 -2.99
N GLY A 124 -2.55 3.83 -4.00
CA GLY A 124 -1.75 3.93 -5.21
C GLY A 124 -2.04 5.21 -5.98
N TRP A 125 -3.31 5.55 -6.17
CA TRP A 125 -3.70 6.80 -6.81
C TRP A 125 -3.29 8.02 -6.00
N GLN A 126 -3.36 7.98 -4.67
CA GLN A 126 -2.81 9.04 -3.82
C GLN A 126 -1.30 9.19 -3.99
N ALA A 127 -0.55 8.10 -4.17
CA ALA A 127 0.88 8.17 -4.47
C ALA A 127 1.14 8.81 -5.84
N VAL A 128 0.36 8.47 -6.86
CA VAL A 128 0.41 9.12 -8.17
C VAL A 128 0.12 10.62 -8.07
N GLN A 129 -0.84 11.06 -7.23
CA GLN A 129 -1.11 12.49 -7.04
C GLN A 129 0.07 13.26 -6.42
N ARG A 130 0.93 12.57 -5.66
CA ARG A 130 2.17 13.14 -5.10
C ARG A 130 3.36 13.06 -6.07
N SER A 131 3.15 12.62 -7.32
CA SER A 131 4.22 12.29 -8.27
C SER A 131 5.20 11.25 -7.72
N GLY A 132 4.73 10.38 -6.83
CA GLY A 132 5.52 9.31 -6.23
C GLY A 132 5.61 8.06 -7.12
N ASN A 133 6.57 7.20 -6.80
CA ASN A 133 6.71 5.88 -7.39
C ASN A 133 5.71 4.90 -6.76
N VAL A 134 5.14 4.02 -7.57
CA VAL A 134 4.26 2.93 -7.11
C VAL A 134 4.85 1.60 -7.53
N ALA A 135 4.99 0.67 -6.59
CA ALA A 135 5.29 -0.73 -6.85
C ALA A 135 4.17 -1.59 -6.26
N ALA A 136 4.01 -2.82 -6.75
CA ALA A 136 2.96 -3.71 -6.26
C ALA A 136 3.44 -5.16 -6.09
N LEU A 137 2.87 -5.84 -5.10
CA LEU A 137 2.95 -7.28 -4.88
C LEU A 137 1.55 -7.85 -4.71
N ALA A 138 1.32 -9.04 -5.25
CA ALA A 138 0.15 -9.86 -4.93
C ALA A 138 0.64 -11.17 -4.30
N LEU A 139 0.17 -11.46 -3.09
CA LEU A 139 0.43 -12.70 -2.38
C LEU A 139 -0.74 -13.65 -2.60
N THR A 140 -0.47 -14.81 -3.16
CA THR A 140 -1.43 -15.91 -3.33
C THR A 140 -0.88 -17.16 -2.64
N ASP A 141 -1.71 -18.19 -2.48
CA ASP A 141 -1.22 -19.49 -2.00
C ASP A 141 -0.23 -20.13 -2.99
N ALA A 142 -0.22 -19.69 -4.25
CA ALA A 142 0.71 -20.14 -5.28
C ALA A 142 2.07 -19.42 -5.28
N GLY A 143 2.17 -18.24 -4.64
CA GLY A 143 3.41 -17.48 -4.61
C GLY A 143 3.22 -15.97 -4.55
N VAL A 144 4.22 -15.24 -5.04
CA VAL A 144 4.25 -13.77 -5.01
C VAL A 144 4.51 -13.22 -6.41
N ALA A 145 3.50 -12.56 -6.97
CA ALA A 145 3.62 -11.78 -8.20
C ALA A 145 4.06 -10.35 -7.87
N ALA A 146 4.72 -9.70 -8.83
CA ALA A 146 5.35 -8.40 -8.59
C ALA A 146 5.33 -7.49 -9.82
N ILE A 147 5.05 -6.21 -9.59
CA ILE A 147 5.32 -5.12 -10.52
C ILE A 147 6.37 -4.20 -9.89
N ALA A 148 7.46 -3.98 -10.63
CA ALA A 148 8.53 -3.07 -10.26
C ALA A 148 8.03 -1.62 -10.17
N GLN A 149 8.79 -0.76 -9.50
CA GLN A 149 8.41 0.62 -9.31
C GLN A 149 8.32 1.39 -10.65
N GLY A 150 7.29 2.21 -10.76
CA GLY A 150 7.07 3.14 -11.88
C GLY A 150 6.17 4.29 -11.44
N GLN A 151 5.80 5.17 -12.37
CA GLN A 151 5.03 6.39 -12.05
C GLN A 151 3.78 6.56 -12.91
N GLY A 152 2.86 7.36 -12.38
CA GLY A 152 1.72 7.88 -13.13
C GLY A 152 0.66 6.83 -13.47
N ASP A 153 -0.23 7.23 -14.38
CA ASP A 153 -1.44 6.47 -14.71
C ASP A 153 -1.11 5.14 -15.39
N ARG A 154 -0.05 5.10 -16.21
CA ARG A 154 0.42 3.87 -16.86
C ARG A 154 0.86 2.83 -15.83
N GLN A 155 1.56 3.27 -14.79
CA GLN A 155 1.96 2.38 -13.70
C GLN A 155 0.74 1.83 -12.96
N MET A 156 -0.21 2.70 -12.59
CA MET A 156 -1.43 2.25 -11.92
C MET A 156 -2.28 1.32 -12.79
N SER A 157 -2.30 1.52 -14.11
CA SER A 157 -2.93 0.58 -15.03
C SER A 157 -2.26 -0.79 -15.02
N ALA A 158 -0.93 -0.84 -15.04
CA ALA A 158 -0.21 -2.11 -14.94
C ALA A 158 -0.48 -2.81 -13.59
N VAL A 159 -0.47 -2.06 -12.49
CA VAL A 159 -0.81 -2.56 -11.15
C VAL A 159 -2.24 -3.10 -11.11
N ALA A 160 -3.22 -2.37 -11.64
CA ALA A 160 -4.62 -2.78 -11.63
C ALA A 160 -4.86 -4.09 -12.40
N HIS A 161 -4.24 -4.25 -13.57
CA HIS A 161 -4.34 -5.49 -14.34
C HIS A 161 -3.66 -6.66 -13.64
N MET A 162 -2.45 -6.47 -13.10
CA MET A 162 -1.77 -7.54 -12.35
C MET A 162 -2.57 -7.98 -11.13
N LEU A 163 -3.16 -7.04 -10.37
CA LEU A 163 -4.00 -7.41 -9.22
C LEU A 163 -5.25 -8.19 -9.66
N ALA A 164 -5.90 -7.81 -10.76
CA ALA A 164 -7.05 -8.54 -11.28
C ALA A 164 -6.67 -9.94 -11.79
N ASP A 165 -5.56 -10.07 -12.54
CA ASP A 165 -5.08 -11.34 -13.07
C ASP A 165 -4.70 -12.33 -11.95
N GLU A 166 -4.01 -11.86 -10.92
CA GLU A 166 -3.62 -12.68 -9.77
C GLU A 166 -4.81 -13.04 -8.88
N HIS A 167 -5.84 -12.19 -8.83
CA HIS A 167 -7.10 -12.50 -8.16
C HIS A 167 -7.89 -13.59 -8.91
N ASP A 168 -7.99 -13.49 -10.24
CA ASP A 168 -8.60 -14.52 -11.09
C ASP A 168 -7.89 -15.87 -10.93
N LEU A 169 -6.56 -15.86 -10.87
CA LEU A 169 -5.74 -17.04 -10.60
C LEU A 169 -6.04 -17.64 -9.21
N ALA A 170 -6.17 -16.79 -8.18
CA ALA A 170 -6.46 -17.22 -6.83
C ALA A 170 -7.87 -17.84 -6.70
N LEU A 171 -8.87 -17.28 -7.37
CA LEU A 171 -10.24 -17.82 -7.39
C LEU A 171 -10.36 -19.16 -8.14
N SER A 172 -9.55 -19.35 -9.18
CA SER A 172 -9.67 -20.51 -10.08
C SER A 172 -8.88 -21.72 -9.60
N ARG A 173 -8.01 -21.57 -8.60
CA ARG A 173 -7.10 -22.62 -8.16
C ARG A 173 -7.69 -23.34 -6.94
N PRO A 174 -7.80 -24.68 -6.95
CA PRO A 174 -8.14 -25.40 -5.74
C PRO A 174 -7.09 -25.09 -4.66
N VAL A 175 -7.54 -24.98 -3.40
CA VAL A 175 -6.67 -24.70 -2.25
C VAL A 175 -5.62 -25.82 -2.17
N ALA A 176 -4.45 -25.56 -2.74
CA ALA A 176 -3.29 -26.43 -2.65
C ALA A 176 -2.50 -26.09 -1.38
N GLN A 177 -1.54 -26.93 -1.01
CA GLN A 177 -0.60 -26.56 0.05
C GLN A 177 0.05 -25.20 -0.27
N PRO A 178 0.02 -24.22 0.65
CA PRO A 178 0.60 -22.91 0.42
C PRO A 178 2.08 -23.03 0.04
N GLN A 179 2.43 -22.54 -1.15
CA GLN A 179 3.81 -22.50 -1.65
C GLN A 179 4.50 -21.18 -1.30
N GLY A 180 3.73 -20.17 -0.89
CA GLY A 180 4.20 -18.83 -0.51
C GLY A 180 3.65 -18.39 0.84
N GLY A 181 4.34 -17.44 1.48
CA GLY A 181 3.94 -16.86 2.77
C GLY A 181 4.57 -15.49 3.01
N LEU A 182 4.26 -14.87 4.16
CA LEU A 182 4.71 -13.51 4.47
C LEU A 182 6.23 -13.37 4.53
N ALA A 183 6.96 -14.45 4.81
CA ALA A 183 8.43 -14.47 4.76
C ALA A 183 9.00 -14.25 3.35
N ALA A 184 8.43 -14.94 2.35
CA ALA A 184 8.83 -14.78 0.94
C ALA A 184 8.45 -13.38 0.43
N LEU A 185 7.23 -12.93 0.77
CA LEU A 185 6.74 -11.59 0.49
C LEU A 185 7.67 -10.51 1.07
N ALA A 186 7.96 -10.55 2.37
CA ALA A 186 8.79 -9.56 3.03
C ALA A 186 10.20 -9.49 2.41
N SER A 187 10.75 -10.64 2.03
CA SER A 187 12.05 -10.71 1.36
C SER A 187 12.00 -10.11 -0.05
N ARG A 188 10.92 -10.34 -0.80
CA ARG A 188 10.70 -9.74 -2.12
C ARG A 188 10.50 -8.23 -2.03
N ALA A 189 9.66 -7.78 -1.10
CA ALA A 189 9.39 -6.37 -0.82
C ALA A 189 10.68 -5.62 -0.45
N ALA A 190 11.51 -6.20 0.43
CA ALA A 190 12.76 -5.58 0.86
C ALA A 190 13.78 -5.37 -0.29
N ARG A 191 13.74 -6.21 -1.34
CA ARG A 191 14.56 -6.05 -2.55
C ARG A 191 13.97 -5.06 -3.56
N MET A 192 12.65 -4.87 -3.55
CA MET A 192 11.96 -4.02 -4.51
C MET A 192 11.95 -2.54 -4.11
N VAL A 193 11.92 -2.25 -2.81
CA VAL A 193 11.82 -0.86 -2.33
C VAL A 193 12.90 -0.51 -1.30
N ALA A 194 13.46 0.69 -1.46
CA ALA A 194 14.51 1.23 -0.62
C ALA A 194 14.03 1.48 0.83
N PRO A 195 14.95 1.60 1.80
CA PRO A 195 14.65 2.19 3.10
C PRO A 195 13.96 3.57 2.94
N GLY A 196 13.01 3.90 3.82
CA GLY A 196 12.21 5.12 3.78
C GLY A 196 10.88 4.98 3.03
N SER A 197 10.73 3.95 2.19
CA SER A 197 9.51 3.68 1.42
C SER A 197 8.29 3.43 2.31
N ARG A 198 7.11 3.75 1.78
CA ARG A 198 5.81 3.42 2.40
C ARG A 198 5.39 2.05 1.92
N VAL A 199 5.00 1.18 2.84
CA VAL A 199 4.55 -0.18 2.51
C VAL A 199 3.15 -0.35 3.07
N HIS A 200 2.19 -0.64 2.21
CA HIS A 200 0.81 -0.92 2.58
C HIS A 200 0.51 -2.39 2.33
N LEU A 201 0.28 -3.16 3.39
CA LEU A 201 -0.15 -4.55 3.34
C LEU A 201 -1.63 -4.63 3.67
N ALA A 202 -2.47 -5.00 2.69
CA ALA A 202 -3.89 -5.25 2.92
C ALA A 202 -4.14 -6.75 3.06
N THR A 203 -4.54 -7.17 4.25
CA THR A 203 -4.69 -8.58 4.66
C THR A 203 -5.73 -8.67 5.78
N SER A 204 -6.01 -9.85 6.32
CA SER A 204 -6.93 -10.05 7.43
C SER A 204 -6.19 -10.55 8.69
N ALA A 205 -6.83 -10.42 9.85
CA ALA A 205 -6.23 -10.81 11.12
C ALA A 205 -5.92 -12.33 11.19
N ASP A 206 -6.84 -13.15 10.69
CA ASP A 206 -6.73 -14.61 10.58
C ASP A 206 -5.71 -15.08 9.53
N ALA A 207 -5.23 -14.18 8.67
CA ALA A 207 -4.19 -14.48 7.68
C ALA A 207 -2.76 -14.27 8.22
N ILE A 208 -2.60 -13.72 9.42
CA ILE A 208 -1.30 -13.46 10.06
C ILE A 208 -1.12 -14.38 11.26
N SER A 209 -0.05 -15.17 11.23
CA SER A 209 0.34 -16.06 12.32
C SER A 209 1.52 -15.52 13.11
N ASP A 210 1.83 -16.12 14.26
CA ASP A 210 3.02 -15.79 15.05
C ASP A 210 4.33 -16.07 14.30
N ALA A 211 4.32 -17.06 13.40
CA ALA A 211 5.48 -17.39 12.57
C ALA A 211 5.86 -16.25 11.60
N ASP A 212 4.94 -15.32 11.33
CA ASP A 212 5.15 -14.21 10.40
C ASP A 212 5.79 -12.98 11.06
N ALA A 213 5.82 -12.92 12.41
CA ALA A 213 6.34 -11.78 13.14
C ALA A 213 7.79 -11.38 12.74
N PRO A 214 8.76 -12.31 12.58
CA PRO A 214 10.10 -11.95 12.13
C PRO A 214 10.14 -11.35 10.72
N ALA A 215 9.26 -11.79 9.83
CA ALA A 215 9.16 -11.27 8.47
C ALA A 215 8.58 -9.85 8.46
N LEU A 216 7.51 -9.63 9.21
CA LEU A 216 6.87 -8.32 9.35
C LEU A 216 7.79 -7.30 10.03
N THR A 217 8.50 -7.69 11.09
CA THR A 217 9.53 -6.84 11.74
C THR A 217 10.61 -6.42 10.75
N ARG A 218 11.10 -7.35 9.94
CA ARG A 218 12.12 -7.05 8.93
C ARG A 218 11.61 -6.09 7.86
N LEU A 219 10.34 -6.24 7.47
CA LEU A 219 9.70 -5.35 6.51
C LEU A 219 9.48 -3.95 7.09
N ALA A 220 9.03 -3.85 8.35
CA ALA A 220 8.87 -2.59 9.07
C ALA A 220 10.21 -1.89 9.33
N ARG A 221 11.31 -2.63 9.41
CA ARG A 221 12.63 -2.06 9.67
C ARG A 221 13.03 -1.07 8.57
N ARG A 222 13.19 0.20 8.96
CA ARG A 222 13.53 1.34 8.10
C ARG A 222 12.49 1.65 7.01
N ARG A 223 11.25 1.18 7.13
CA ARG A 223 10.15 1.47 6.20
C ARG A 223 8.91 1.85 6.99
N ARG A 224 8.01 2.59 6.37
CA ARG A 224 6.72 2.95 7.01
C ARG A 224 5.71 1.87 6.65
N LEU A 225 5.62 0.84 7.48
CA LEU A 225 4.67 -0.26 7.29
C LEU A 225 3.30 0.11 7.84
N VAL A 226 2.30 0.10 6.97
CA VAL A 226 0.87 0.15 7.30
C VAL A 226 0.28 -1.22 6.98
N ILE A 227 -0.36 -1.83 7.98
CA ILE A 227 -1.15 -3.05 7.81
C ILE A 227 -2.62 -2.64 7.83
N ALA A 228 -3.25 -2.74 6.67
CA ALA A 228 -4.68 -2.54 6.49
C ALA A 228 -5.40 -3.86 6.75
N LEU A 229 -6.02 -3.99 7.92
CA LEU A 229 -6.78 -5.18 8.29
C LEU A 229 -8.18 -5.08 7.68
N ILE A 230 -8.47 -5.94 6.71
CA ILE A 230 -9.77 -6.03 6.07
C ILE A 230 -10.71 -6.83 6.97
N VAL A 231 -11.72 -6.15 7.50
CA VAL A 231 -12.67 -6.72 8.45
C VAL A 231 -13.98 -7.02 7.75
N ASP A 232 -14.48 -8.24 7.89
CA ASP A 232 -15.77 -8.67 7.32
C ASP A 232 -16.94 -8.38 8.30
N PRO A 233 -18.18 -8.09 7.83
CA PRO A 233 -19.32 -7.89 8.72
C PRO A 233 -19.54 -9.00 9.73
N ALA A 234 -19.26 -10.26 9.37
CA ALA A 234 -19.39 -11.39 10.29
C ALA A 234 -18.42 -11.33 11.48
N GLU A 235 -17.34 -10.55 11.39
CA GLU A 235 -16.36 -10.40 12.47
C GLU A 235 -16.66 -9.26 13.44
N THR A 236 -17.57 -8.34 13.07
CA THR A 236 -17.93 -7.18 13.89
C THR A 236 -19.35 -7.29 14.40
N ALA A 237 -20.29 -7.64 13.53
CA ALA A 237 -21.70 -7.77 13.82
C ALA A 237 -22.25 -9.06 13.17
N PRO A 238 -21.82 -10.25 13.64
CA PRO A 238 -22.37 -11.50 13.15
C PRO A 238 -23.88 -11.58 13.39
N GLN A 239 -24.57 -12.27 12.49
CA GLN A 239 -26.00 -12.54 12.65
C GLN A 239 -26.24 -13.37 13.91
N ASP A 240 -27.16 -12.95 14.78
CA ASP A 240 -27.54 -13.71 15.97
C ASP A 240 -28.50 -14.86 15.63
N ARG A 241 -28.03 -15.80 14.81
CA ARG A 241 -28.73 -17.05 14.50
C ARG A 241 -27.78 -18.23 14.54
N SER A 242 -28.34 -19.41 14.82
CA SER A 242 -27.61 -20.67 14.70
C SER A 242 -27.31 -20.94 13.23
N LEU A 243 -26.05 -21.15 12.90
CA LEU A 243 -25.58 -21.54 11.58
C LEU A 243 -25.08 -22.98 11.63
N ALA A 244 -25.31 -23.72 10.54
CA ALA A 244 -24.60 -24.95 10.31
C ALA A 244 -23.15 -24.61 9.92
N VAL A 245 -22.20 -25.10 10.71
CA VAL A 245 -20.76 -24.94 10.51
C VAL A 245 -20.20 -26.31 10.18
N THR A 246 -19.35 -26.37 9.16
CA THR A 246 -18.66 -27.58 8.76
C THR A 246 -17.19 -27.28 8.47
N ASP A 247 -16.33 -28.22 8.83
CA ASP A 247 -14.93 -28.25 8.41
C ASP A 247 -14.72 -29.16 7.17
N GLY A 248 -15.81 -29.59 6.55
CA GLY A 248 -15.83 -30.54 5.44
C GLY A 248 -15.88 -32.01 5.87
N ARG A 249 -15.79 -32.32 7.17
CA ARG A 249 -15.88 -33.68 7.71
C ARG A 249 -17.03 -33.79 8.72
N ASP A 250 -17.05 -32.89 9.70
CA ASP A 250 -18.06 -32.82 10.74
C ASP A 250 -19.01 -31.66 10.48
N PHE A 251 -20.22 -31.80 11.02
CA PHE A 251 -21.25 -30.75 11.00
C PHE A 251 -21.65 -30.42 12.44
N ARG A 252 -21.65 -29.14 12.78
CA ARG A 252 -22.11 -28.63 14.07
C ARG A 252 -22.97 -27.40 13.86
N HIS A 253 -23.91 -27.19 14.77
CA HIS A 253 -24.63 -25.92 14.83
C HIS A 253 -23.92 -25.00 15.82
N GLY A 254 -23.71 -23.75 15.43
CA GLY A 254 -23.04 -22.76 16.26
C GLY A 254 -23.50 -21.34 15.95
N ARG A 255 -23.29 -20.44 16.90
CA ARG A 255 -23.47 -18.99 16.67
C ARG A 255 -22.11 -18.35 16.49
N LEU A 256 -21.99 -17.50 15.49
CA LEU A 256 -20.80 -16.68 15.32
C LEU A 256 -20.77 -15.60 16.41
N ARG A 257 -19.58 -15.27 16.88
CA ARG A 257 -19.33 -14.16 17.81
C ARG A 257 -18.42 -13.16 17.13
N ALA A 258 -18.57 -11.88 17.52
CA ALA A 258 -17.65 -10.85 17.07
C ALA A 258 -16.22 -11.27 17.43
N SER A 259 -15.31 -11.09 16.49
CA SER A 259 -13.94 -11.58 16.62
C SER A 259 -13.14 -10.62 17.48
N ASP A 260 -12.55 -11.11 18.57
CA ASP A 260 -11.63 -10.33 19.39
C ASP A 260 -10.27 -10.23 18.68
N ARG A 261 -9.95 -9.02 18.20
CA ARG A 261 -8.69 -8.70 17.50
C ARG A 261 -7.68 -8.02 18.42
N SER A 262 -7.98 -7.79 19.70
CA SER A 262 -7.13 -7.01 20.61
C SER A 262 -5.70 -7.55 20.71
N ALA A 263 -5.55 -8.87 20.86
CA ALA A 263 -4.26 -9.53 20.96
C ALA A 263 -3.40 -9.32 19.70
N ILE A 264 -3.98 -9.55 18.51
CA ILE A 264 -3.21 -9.39 17.27
C ILE A 264 -2.89 -7.93 16.95
N LEU A 265 -3.81 -7.00 17.24
CA LEU A 265 -3.56 -5.56 17.13
C LEU A 265 -2.41 -5.13 18.05
N GLY A 266 -2.38 -5.63 19.28
CA GLY A 266 -1.29 -5.40 20.24
C GLY A 266 0.05 -5.89 19.70
N ARG A 267 0.10 -7.13 19.19
CA ARG A 267 1.31 -7.70 18.58
C ARG A 267 1.80 -6.87 17.40
N LEU A 268 0.92 -6.55 16.44
CA LEU A 268 1.30 -5.80 15.24
C LEU A 268 1.82 -4.39 15.56
N ARG A 269 1.23 -3.69 16.54
CA ARG A 269 1.73 -2.40 17.03
C ARG A 269 3.12 -2.53 17.65
N ALA A 270 3.37 -3.60 18.41
CA ALA A 270 4.68 -3.85 19.01
C ALA A 270 5.79 -4.08 17.97
N LEU A 271 5.45 -4.50 16.75
CA LEU A 271 6.40 -4.64 15.63
C LEU A 271 6.72 -3.29 14.93
N GLY A 272 6.10 -2.19 15.39
CA GLY A 272 6.27 -0.86 14.79
C GLY A 272 5.42 -0.63 13.53
N ALA A 273 4.45 -1.50 13.25
CA ALA A 273 3.49 -1.29 12.17
C ALA A 273 2.38 -0.32 12.61
N ARG A 274 2.02 0.61 11.72
CA ARG A 274 0.74 1.32 11.84
C ARG A 274 -0.36 0.38 11.38
N ILE A 275 -1.50 0.41 12.06
CA ILE A 275 -2.65 -0.44 11.72
C ILE A 275 -3.81 0.46 11.34
N ASP A 276 -4.41 0.15 10.20
CA ASP A 276 -5.67 0.75 9.75
C ASP A 276 -6.70 -0.40 9.66
N GLU A 277 -7.83 -0.32 10.37
CA GLU A 277 -8.92 -1.27 10.18
C GLU A 277 -9.83 -0.78 9.04
N VAL A 278 -9.96 -1.59 7.99
CA VAL A 278 -10.82 -1.30 6.84
C VAL A 278 -12.17 -1.98 7.10
N LEU A 279 -13.11 -1.17 7.60
CA LEU A 279 -14.48 -1.60 7.88
C LEU A 279 -15.29 -1.79 6.58
N PRO A 280 -16.35 -2.62 6.61
CA PRO A 280 -17.20 -2.91 5.47
C PRO A 280 -17.93 -1.70 4.90
#